data_AF-F4QAT0-F1
#
_entry.id   AF-F4QAT0-F1
#
_cell.length_a   1.000
_cell.length_b   1.000
_cell.length_c   1.000
_cell.angle_alpha   90.00
_cell.angle_beta   90.00
_cell.angle_gamma   90.00
#
_symmetry.space_group_name_H-M   'P 1'
#
loop_
_entity.id
_entity.type
_entity.pdbx_description
1 polymer ?
#
loop_
_entity_poly.entity_id
_entity_poly.type
_entity_poly.pdbx_seq_one_letter_code
_entity_poly.pdbx_strand_id
1 'polypeptide(L)'
;MINFLVGIFMVFGPVLGYVSQYKTIEKTRNTEGFSLKVSLILFLSNILRCFFWMGKQFDITLLYQSLVMIVAQLVMLNLCVSLKSQDQLVNTKSRKSTLTSSFTNQDFWDWDSIFPYLLFLGGYTFIFFMTSYYFLYVPEYFELLGSLSLTIEATLGLPQLLQNYKKHNVKGLSFVLIASWFVGDFAKTLYFYFSGAPVQFIICGAFQLIVDVAITYQLFFYPQ
;
A
#
# COMPACT_ATOMS: atom_id res chain seq x y z
N MET A 1 -14.77 26.43 7.28
CA MET A 1 -13.33 26.48 6.98
C MET A 1 -12.58 25.30 7.59
N ILE A 2 -12.69 25.06 8.91
CA ILE A 2 -12.04 23.94 9.61
C ILE A 2 -12.42 22.56 9.02
N ASN A 3 -13.71 22.28 8.82
CA ASN A 3 -14.16 20.99 8.25
C ASN A 3 -13.63 20.73 6.82
N PHE A 4 -13.47 21.79 6.02
CA PHE A 4 -12.90 21.69 4.67
C PHE A 4 -11.40 21.35 4.72
N LEU A 5 -10.64 22.02 5.61
CA LEU A 5 -9.22 21.74 5.81
C LEU A 5 -8.98 20.33 6.36
N VAL A 6 -9.83 19.87 7.29
CA VAL A 6 -9.79 18.50 7.81
C VAL A 6 -10.06 17.49 6.70
N GLY A 7 -11.06 17.74 5.84
CA GLY A 7 -11.34 16.87 4.69
C GLY A 7 -10.16 16.76 3.72
N ILE A 8 -9.52 17.89 3.38
CA ILE A 8 -8.29 17.89 2.56
C ILE A 8 -7.19 17.07 3.23
N PHE A 9 -6.97 17.28 4.52
CA PHE A 9 -5.94 16.55 5.25
C PHE A 9 -6.24 15.04 5.30
N MET A 10 -7.49 14.63 5.48
CA MET A 10 -7.87 13.21 5.46
C MET A 10 -7.62 12.56 4.10
N VAL A 11 -7.87 13.29 3.00
CA VAL A 11 -7.66 12.78 1.64
C VAL A 11 -6.18 12.67 1.30
N PHE A 12 -5.40 13.71 1.57
CA PHE A 12 -4.01 13.81 1.11
C PHE A 12 -2.97 13.39 2.15
N GLY A 13 -3.30 13.48 3.45
CA GLY A 13 -2.39 13.14 4.55
C GLY A 13 -1.75 11.76 4.41
N PRO A 14 -2.54 10.69 4.17
CA PRO A 14 -1.98 9.35 3.96
C PRO A 14 -1.02 9.25 2.76
N VAL A 15 -1.17 10.12 1.76
CA VAL A 15 -0.35 10.12 0.54
C VAL A 15 0.99 10.83 0.73
N LEU A 16 1.09 11.76 1.68
CA LEU A 16 2.29 12.58 1.90
C LEU A 16 3.56 11.74 2.15
N GLY A 17 3.46 10.66 2.92
CA GLY A 17 4.58 9.75 3.16
C GLY A 17 5.05 9.04 1.89
N TYR A 18 4.13 8.67 1.00
CA TYR A 18 4.50 8.04 -0.28
C TYR A 18 5.14 9.05 -1.24
N VAL A 19 4.73 10.32 -1.19
CA VAL A 19 5.40 11.38 -1.95
C VAL A 19 6.85 11.57 -1.49
N SER A 20 7.12 11.50 -0.17
CA SER A 20 8.50 11.58 0.32
C SER A 20 9.32 10.36 -0.12
N GLN A 21 8.74 9.16 -0.07
CA GLN A 21 9.40 7.95 -0.56
C GLN A 21 9.67 8.01 -2.07
N TYR A 22 8.71 8.45 -2.87
CA TYR A 22 8.86 8.64 -4.31
C TYR A 22 10.06 9.55 -4.61
N LYS A 23 10.14 10.71 -3.96
CA LYS A 23 11.25 11.65 -4.13
C LYS A 23 12.59 11.05 -3.70
N THR A 24 12.61 10.22 -2.66
CA THR A 24 13.83 9.49 -2.27
C THR A 24 14.26 8.54 -3.39
N ILE A 25 13.37 7.71 -3.91
CA ILE A 25 13.68 6.75 -4.98
C ILE A 25 14.12 7.45 -6.26
N GLU A 26 13.43 8.52 -6.66
CA GLU A 26 13.77 9.28 -7.86
C GLU A 26 15.19 9.88 -7.79
N LYS A 27 15.56 10.42 -6.62
CA LYS A 27 16.88 11.02 -6.38
C LYS A 27 17.99 9.99 -6.28
N THR A 28 17.76 8.91 -5.54
CA THR A 28 18.79 7.88 -5.29
C THR A 28 18.89 6.86 -6.43
N ARG A 29 17.86 6.80 -7.30
CA ARG A 29 17.66 5.75 -8.30
C ARG A 29 17.71 4.35 -7.69
N ASN A 30 17.39 4.22 -6.40
CA ASN A 30 17.41 2.96 -5.67
C ASN A 30 16.01 2.61 -5.16
N THR A 31 15.48 1.48 -5.61
CA THR A 31 14.16 0.96 -5.24
C THR A 31 14.21 -0.07 -4.11
N GLU A 32 15.40 -0.51 -3.69
CA GLU A 32 15.58 -1.62 -2.76
C GLU A 32 15.07 -1.34 -1.34
N GLY A 33 15.01 -0.07 -0.95
CA GLY A 33 14.54 0.36 0.36
C GLY A 33 13.02 0.26 0.55
N PHE A 34 12.25 0.26 -0.54
CA PHE A 34 10.80 0.20 -0.49
C PHE A 34 10.27 -1.17 -0.96
N SER A 35 9.28 -1.71 -0.25
CA SER A 35 8.64 -2.95 -0.65
C SER A 35 7.46 -2.69 -1.58
N LEU A 36 7.51 -3.17 -2.82
CA LEU A 36 6.37 -3.10 -3.75
C LEU A 36 5.12 -3.82 -3.24
N LYS A 37 5.28 -4.77 -2.31
CA LYS A 37 4.16 -5.46 -1.65
C LYS A 37 3.35 -4.53 -0.73
N VAL A 38 3.92 -3.42 -0.26
CA VAL A 38 3.17 -2.35 0.42
C VAL A 38 2.15 -1.74 -0.56
N SER A 39 2.58 -1.43 -1.79
CA SER A 39 1.68 -0.95 -2.84
C SER A 39 0.59 -1.95 -3.18
N LEU A 40 0.90 -3.26 -3.23
CA LEU A 40 -0.11 -4.31 -3.40
C LEU A 40 -1.22 -4.19 -2.35
N ILE A 41 -0.84 -4.19 -1.06
CA ILE A 41 -1.79 -4.14 0.05
C ILE A 41 -2.70 -2.92 -0.05
N LEU A 42 -2.12 -1.77 -0.40
CA LEU A 42 -2.87 -0.53 -0.59
C LEU A 42 -3.83 -0.61 -1.78
N PHE A 43 -3.42 -1.20 -2.90
CA PHE A 43 -4.35 -1.42 -4.01
C PHE A 43 -5.53 -2.29 -3.61
N LEU A 44 -5.25 -3.46 -3.03
CA LEU A 44 -6.28 -4.41 -2.64
C LEU A 44 -7.26 -3.77 -1.64
N SER A 45 -6.75 -3.15 -0.59
CA SER A 45 -7.58 -2.49 0.43
C SER A 45 -8.43 -1.36 -0.17
N ASN A 46 -7.83 -0.43 -0.94
CA ASN A 46 -8.58 0.73 -1.44
C ASN A 46 -9.56 0.38 -2.57
N ILE A 47 -9.30 -0.66 -3.37
CA ILE A 47 -10.28 -1.17 -4.35
C ILE A 47 -11.50 -1.74 -3.61
N LEU A 48 -11.31 -2.54 -2.55
CA LEU A 48 -12.42 -3.05 -1.75
C LEU A 48 -13.22 -1.94 -1.08
N ARG A 49 -12.57 -0.87 -0.62
CA ARG A 49 -13.26 0.31 -0.08
C ARG A 49 -14.18 0.98 -1.09
N CYS A 50 -13.76 1.06 -2.35
CA CYS A 50 -14.60 1.60 -3.42
C CYS A 50 -15.88 0.76 -3.59
N PHE A 51 -15.77 -0.57 -3.56
CA PHE A 51 -16.94 -1.46 -3.61
C PHE A 51 -17.80 -1.40 -2.35
N PHE A 52 -17.19 -1.34 -1.16
CA PHE A 52 -17.90 -1.13 0.10
C PHE A 52 -18.76 0.14 0.06
N TRP A 53 -18.22 1.23 -0.48
CA TRP A 53 -18.93 2.50 -0.61
C TRP A 53 -20.18 2.41 -1.49
N MET A 54 -20.16 1.57 -2.53
CA MET A 54 -21.31 1.37 -3.42
C MET A 54 -22.55 0.83 -2.69
N GLY A 55 -22.36 -0.08 -1.73
CA GLY A 55 -23.47 -0.64 -0.95
C GLY A 55 -23.79 0.14 0.32
N LYS A 56 -22.79 0.77 0.93
CA LYS A 56 -22.97 1.62 2.12
C LYS A 56 -22.20 2.91 1.94
N GLN A 57 -22.93 3.98 1.62
CA GLN A 57 -22.37 5.31 1.43
C GLN A 57 -21.88 5.87 2.77
N PHE A 58 -20.61 5.65 3.08
CA PHE A 58 -19.89 6.38 4.11
C PHE A 58 -19.41 7.74 3.54
N ASP A 59 -18.81 8.57 4.39
CA ASP A 59 -18.34 9.91 4.03
C ASP A 59 -17.53 9.92 2.72
N ILE A 60 -17.97 10.72 1.75
CA ILE A 60 -17.36 10.85 0.42
C ILE A 60 -15.86 11.19 0.50
N THR A 61 -15.43 11.81 1.61
CA THR A 61 -14.02 12.11 1.91
C THR A 61 -13.15 10.85 1.87
N LEU A 62 -13.63 9.75 2.45
CA LEU A 62 -12.90 8.48 2.49
C LEU A 62 -12.87 7.77 1.12
N LEU A 63 -13.88 8.01 0.28
CA LEU A 63 -13.88 7.54 -1.11
C LEU A 63 -12.79 8.28 -1.90
N TYR A 64 -12.75 9.62 -1.83
CA TYR A 64 -11.71 10.41 -2.48
C TYR A 64 -10.31 10.03 -1.97
N GLN A 65 -10.16 9.80 -0.66
CA GLN A 65 -8.93 9.29 -0.07
C GLN A 65 -8.48 7.97 -0.70
N SER A 66 -9.40 7.01 -0.89
CA SER A 66 -9.11 5.73 -1.52
C SER A 66 -8.69 5.88 -2.99
N LEU A 67 -9.37 6.73 -3.75
CA LEU A 67 -9.04 7.01 -5.15
C LEU A 67 -7.67 7.67 -5.29
N VAL A 68 -7.39 8.70 -4.49
CA VAL A 68 -6.08 9.38 -4.48
C VAL A 68 -4.96 8.42 -4.09
N MET A 69 -5.20 7.53 -3.11
CA MET A 69 -4.23 6.50 -2.73
C MET A 69 -3.94 5.53 -3.88
N ILE A 70 -4.97 5.04 -4.59
CA ILE A 70 -4.78 4.16 -5.76
C ILE A 70 -3.92 4.85 -6.82
N VAL A 71 -4.22 6.12 -7.15
CA VAL A 71 -3.42 6.88 -8.13
C VAL A 71 -1.98 7.05 -7.64
N ALA A 72 -1.76 7.42 -6.38
CA ALA A 72 -0.43 7.57 -5.82
C ALA A 72 0.38 6.27 -5.88
N GLN A 73 -0.25 5.12 -5.57
CA GLN A 73 0.42 3.82 -5.65
C GLN A 73 0.69 3.39 -7.10
N LEU A 74 -0.17 3.74 -8.07
CA LEU A 74 0.12 3.50 -9.50
C LEU A 74 1.34 4.29 -9.96
N VAL A 75 1.45 5.56 -9.56
CA VAL A 75 2.60 6.40 -9.86
C VAL A 75 3.88 5.84 -9.23
N MET A 76 3.80 5.42 -7.95
CA MET A 76 4.89 4.80 -7.23
C MET A 76 5.36 3.49 -7.89
N LEU A 77 4.41 2.61 -8.23
CA LEU A 77 4.68 1.35 -8.91
C LEU A 77 5.35 1.58 -10.28
N ASN A 78 4.82 2.53 -11.07
CA ASN A 78 5.39 2.85 -12.38
C ASN A 78 6.83 3.35 -12.28
N LEU A 79 7.16 4.18 -11.28
CA LEU A 79 8.54 4.63 -11.03
C LEU A 79 9.45 3.43 -10.74
N CYS A 80 9.07 2.58 -9.79
CA CYS A 80 9.88 1.44 -9.38
C CYS A 80 10.12 0.45 -10.52
N VAL A 81 9.09 0.12 -11.29
CA VAL A 81 9.19 -0.79 -12.45
C VAL A 81 10.04 -0.16 -13.57
N SER A 82 9.90 1.14 -13.82
CA SER A 82 10.70 1.84 -14.84
C SER A 82 12.19 1.82 -14.50
N LEU A 83 12.54 2.02 -13.22
CA LEU A 83 13.93 1.93 -12.76
C LEU A 83 14.48 0.51 -12.85
N LYS A 84 13.70 -0.50 -12.40
CA LYS A 84 14.09 -1.91 -12.50
C LYS A 84 14.36 -2.32 -13.96
N SER A 85 13.51 -1.89 -14.89
CA SER A 85 13.68 -2.14 -16.32
C SER A 85 14.94 -1.48 -16.88
N GLN A 86 15.24 -0.23 -16.47
CA GLN A 86 16.48 0.47 -16.87
C GLN A 86 17.73 -0.26 -16.37
N ASP A 87 17.75 -0.69 -15.11
CA ASP A 87 18.89 -1.41 -14.53
C ASP A 87 19.14 -2.75 -15.23
N GLN A 88 18.07 -3.45 -15.61
CA GLN A 88 18.17 -4.68 -16.40
C GLN A 88 18.79 -4.41 -17.77
N LEU A 89 18.33 -3.39 -18.51
CA LEU A 89 18.87 -3.06 -19.83
C LEU A 89 20.37 -2.71 -19.81
N VAL A 90 20.82 -2.04 -18.75
CA VAL A 90 22.25 -1.75 -18.53
C VAL A 90 23.03 -3.04 -18.27
N ASN A 91 22.52 -3.93 -17.41
CA ASN A 91 23.18 -5.19 -17.06
C ASN A 91 23.16 -6.24 -18.19
N THR A 92 22.12 -6.29 -19.03
CA THR A 92 22.01 -7.24 -20.15
C THR A 92 23.04 -6.97 -21.26
N LYS A 93 23.47 -5.72 -21.45
CA LYS A 93 24.59 -5.41 -22.37
C LYS A 93 25.90 -6.09 -21.98
N SER A 94 26.04 -6.54 -20.73
CA SER A 94 27.22 -7.26 -20.22
C SER A 94 27.07 -8.79 -20.15
N ARG A 95 25.89 -9.38 -20.38
CA ARG A 95 25.66 -10.82 -20.16
C ARG A 95 24.80 -11.46 -21.27
N LYS A 96 25.44 -11.80 -22.40
CA LYS A 96 24.91 -12.74 -23.41
C LYS A 96 24.93 -14.18 -22.86
N SER A 97 24.05 -14.53 -21.94
CA SER A 97 23.79 -15.94 -21.59
C SER A 97 22.61 -16.02 -20.61
N THR A 98 21.63 -16.87 -20.90
CA THR A 98 20.44 -17.22 -20.09
C THR A 98 19.16 -16.40 -20.36
N LEU A 99 18.61 -16.49 -21.57
CA LEU A 99 17.30 -15.89 -21.94
C LEU A 99 16.09 -16.82 -21.64
N THR A 100 16.31 -18.05 -21.16
CA THR A 100 15.24 -19.08 -21.12
C THR A 100 14.79 -19.50 -19.72
N SER A 101 15.39 -18.98 -18.63
CA SER A 101 15.00 -19.35 -17.25
C SER A 101 14.30 -18.25 -16.43
N SER A 102 14.10 -17.07 -17.02
CA SER A 102 13.73 -15.86 -16.25
C SER A 102 12.22 -15.71 -15.96
N PHE A 103 11.34 -16.30 -16.78
CA PHE A 103 9.89 -16.11 -16.62
C PHE A 103 9.25 -17.01 -15.55
N THR A 104 9.81 -18.18 -15.25
CA THR A 104 9.19 -19.16 -14.35
C THR A 104 9.58 -19.01 -12.89
N ASN A 105 10.58 -18.16 -12.58
CA ASN A 105 11.13 -18.00 -11.23
C ASN A 105 10.93 -16.57 -10.65
N GLN A 106 10.04 -15.76 -11.23
CA GLN A 106 9.70 -14.46 -10.67
C GLN A 106 8.72 -14.60 -9.51
N ASP A 107 9.09 -14.00 -8.38
CA ASP A 107 8.22 -13.91 -7.21
C ASP A 107 6.95 -13.11 -7.54
N PHE A 108 5.84 -13.50 -6.92
CA PHE A 108 4.58 -12.77 -7.05
C PHE A 108 4.75 -11.30 -6.66
N TRP A 109 4.22 -10.40 -7.51
CA TRP A 109 4.29 -8.95 -7.37
C TRP A 109 5.70 -8.33 -7.55
N ASP A 110 6.60 -9.03 -8.24
CA ASP A 110 7.95 -8.54 -8.59
C ASP A 110 8.24 -8.62 -10.12
N TRP A 111 7.24 -8.32 -10.94
CA TRP A 111 7.36 -8.35 -12.40
C TRP A 111 8.18 -7.18 -12.97
N ASP A 112 8.81 -7.39 -14.12
CA ASP A 112 9.69 -6.39 -14.75
C ASP A 112 8.96 -5.34 -15.59
N SER A 113 7.66 -5.55 -15.82
CA SER A 113 6.82 -4.69 -16.67
C SER A 113 5.56 -4.31 -15.92
N ILE A 114 5.01 -3.14 -16.24
CA ILE A 114 3.81 -2.63 -15.56
C ILE A 114 2.54 -3.42 -15.94
N PHE A 115 2.52 -4.04 -17.12
CA PHE A 115 1.35 -4.70 -17.67
C PHE A 115 0.80 -5.87 -16.79
N PRO A 116 1.62 -6.84 -16.32
CA PRO A 116 1.16 -7.88 -15.39
C PRO A 116 0.49 -7.34 -14.13
N TYR A 117 1.00 -6.24 -13.57
CA TYR A 117 0.38 -5.59 -12.40
C TYR A 117 -1.01 -5.04 -12.73
N LEU A 118 -1.14 -4.32 -13.85
CA LEU A 118 -2.43 -3.78 -14.27
C LEU A 118 -3.43 -4.89 -14.61
N LEU A 119 -2.97 -5.98 -15.22
CA LEU A 119 -3.81 -7.14 -15.52
C LEU A 119 -4.33 -7.80 -14.24
N PHE A 120 -3.47 -8.00 -13.25
CA PHE A 120 -3.87 -8.54 -11.96
C PHE A 120 -4.87 -7.63 -11.25
N LEU A 121 -4.60 -6.31 -11.19
CA LEU A 121 -5.50 -5.35 -10.56
C LEU A 121 -6.84 -5.25 -11.30
N GLY A 122 -6.82 -5.24 -12.63
CA GLY A 122 -8.03 -5.25 -13.45
C GLY A 122 -8.86 -6.51 -13.24
N GLY A 123 -8.21 -7.68 -13.18
CA GLY A 123 -8.87 -8.94 -12.86
C GLY A 123 -9.47 -8.95 -11.45
N TYR A 124 -8.73 -8.47 -10.46
CA TYR A 124 -9.22 -8.33 -9.08
C TYR A 124 -10.45 -7.42 -9.00
N THR A 125 -10.39 -6.23 -9.60
CA THR A 125 -11.52 -5.30 -9.67
C THR A 125 -12.71 -5.92 -10.40
N PHE A 126 -12.49 -6.62 -11.52
CA PHE A 126 -13.56 -7.27 -12.28
C PHE A 126 -14.26 -8.36 -11.49
N ILE A 127 -13.51 -9.20 -10.76
CA ILE A 127 -14.08 -10.24 -9.89
C ILE A 127 -14.97 -9.60 -8.82
N PHE A 128 -14.47 -8.60 -8.10
CA PHE A 128 -15.27 -7.94 -7.07
C PHE A 128 -16.45 -7.16 -7.63
N PHE A 129 -16.34 -6.60 -8.84
CA PHE A 129 -17.47 -6.01 -9.54
C PHE A 129 -18.57 -7.05 -9.82
N MET A 130 -18.21 -8.21 -10.37
CA MET A 130 -19.18 -9.28 -10.66
C MET A 130 -19.81 -9.85 -9.39
N THR A 131 -19.02 -10.06 -8.34
CA THR A 131 -19.53 -10.51 -7.04
C THR A 131 -20.44 -9.45 -6.40
N SER A 132 -20.05 -8.16 -6.42
CA SER A 132 -20.86 -7.07 -5.87
C SER A 132 -22.17 -6.89 -6.62
N TYR A 133 -22.16 -7.07 -7.94
CA TYR A 133 -23.38 -7.05 -8.75
C TYR A 133 -24.33 -8.19 -8.36
N TYR A 134 -23.81 -9.40 -8.15
CA TYR A 134 -24.62 -10.55 -7.73
C TYR A 134 -25.23 -10.36 -6.32
N PHE A 135 -24.47 -9.78 -5.39
CA PHE A 135 -24.90 -9.55 -4.00
C PHE A 135 -25.44 -8.13 -3.73
N LEU A 136 -25.91 -7.41 -4.75
CA LEU A 136 -26.31 -6.00 -4.65
C LEU A 136 -27.35 -5.75 -3.55
N TYR A 137 -28.26 -6.70 -3.31
CA TYR A 137 -29.35 -6.60 -2.34
C TYR A 137 -29.01 -7.19 -0.96
N VAL A 138 -27.76 -7.58 -0.71
CA VAL A 138 -27.32 -8.17 0.57
C VAL A 138 -26.40 -7.18 1.29
N PRO A 139 -26.90 -6.36 2.23
CA PRO A 139 -26.10 -5.35 2.91
C PRO A 139 -24.88 -5.91 3.65
N GLU A 140 -25.02 -7.11 4.22
CA GLU A 140 -23.98 -7.80 4.99
C GLU A 140 -22.74 -8.10 4.14
N TYR A 141 -22.92 -8.32 2.83
CA TYR A 141 -21.82 -8.50 1.89
C TYR A 141 -20.92 -7.25 1.84
N PHE A 142 -21.51 -6.05 1.77
CA PHE A 142 -20.74 -4.82 1.73
C PHE A 142 -20.05 -4.55 3.06
N GLU A 143 -20.69 -4.82 4.19
CA GLU A 143 -20.04 -4.71 5.52
C GLU A 143 -18.84 -5.66 5.66
N LEU A 144 -18.95 -6.86 5.09
CA LEU A 144 -17.83 -7.79 4.99
C LEU A 144 -16.70 -7.24 4.12
N LEU A 145 -17.00 -6.63 2.96
CA LEU A 145 -15.97 -5.98 2.12
C LEU A 145 -15.25 -4.85 2.89
N GLY A 146 -16.00 -4.03 3.62
CA GLY A 146 -15.43 -2.98 4.47
C GLY A 146 -14.48 -3.56 5.52
N SER A 147 -14.90 -4.61 6.22
CA SER A 147 -14.09 -5.30 7.23
C SER A 147 -12.84 -5.93 6.61
N LEU A 148 -12.96 -6.64 5.49
CA LEU A 148 -11.85 -7.25 4.77
C LEU A 148 -10.85 -6.19 4.29
N SER A 149 -11.34 -5.04 3.81
CA SER A 149 -10.47 -3.94 3.36
C SER A 149 -9.57 -3.42 4.50
N LEU A 150 -10.11 -3.34 5.71
CA LEU A 150 -9.37 -2.93 6.90
C LEU A 150 -8.37 -4.01 7.34
N THR A 151 -8.78 -5.28 7.35
CA THR A 151 -7.87 -6.39 7.70
C THR A 151 -6.68 -6.45 6.73
N ILE A 152 -6.93 -6.25 5.43
CA ILE A 152 -5.85 -6.16 4.43
C ILE A 152 -4.95 -4.97 4.75
N GLU A 153 -5.51 -3.77 4.98
CA GLU A 153 -4.71 -2.59 5.35
C GLU A 153 -3.89 -2.81 6.63
N ALA A 154 -4.41 -3.54 7.61
CA ALA A 154 -3.69 -3.82 8.86
C ALA A 154 -2.36 -4.56 8.63
N THR A 155 -2.23 -5.26 7.49
CA THR A 155 -0.99 -5.96 7.11
C THR A 155 0.01 -5.08 6.37
N LEU A 156 -0.29 -3.80 6.12
CA LEU A 156 0.49 -2.89 5.26
C LEU A 156 1.97 -2.80 5.62
N GLY A 157 2.31 -2.71 6.90
CA GLY A 157 3.71 -2.60 7.33
C GLY A 157 4.48 -3.92 7.26
N LEU A 158 3.80 -5.07 7.22
CA LEU A 158 4.46 -6.38 7.32
C LEU A 158 5.45 -6.67 6.17
N PRO A 159 5.13 -6.42 4.89
CA PRO A 159 6.09 -6.67 3.83
C PRO A 159 7.36 -5.83 3.97
N GLN A 160 7.22 -4.58 4.44
CA GLN A 160 8.37 -3.71 4.68
C GLN A 160 9.22 -4.21 5.85
N LEU A 161 8.58 -4.57 6.97
CA LEU A 161 9.24 -5.16 8.14
C LEU A 161 10.05 -6.41 7.77
N LEU A 162 9.43 -7.31 7.00
CA LEU A 162 10.05 -8.56 6.55
C LEU A 162 11.18 -8.30 5.55
N GLN A 163 11.03 -7.33 4.65
CA GLN A 163 12.06 -6.96 3.68
C GLN A 163 13.30 -6.40 4.37
N ASN A 164 13.11 -5.48 5.32
CA ASN A 164 14.20 -4.93 6.12
C ASN A 164 14.92 -6.05 6.88
N TYR A 165 14.16 -6.95 7.52
CA TYR A 165 14.73 -8.09 8.25
C TYR A 165 15.57 -9.00 7.36
N LYS A 166 15.06 -9.36 6.17
CA LYS A 166 15.79 -10.21 5.21
C LYS A 166 17.04 -9.55 4.64
N LYS A 167 16.99 -8.24 4.39
CA LYS A 167 18.10 -7.49 3.79
C LYS A 167 19.15 -7.03 4.83
N HIS A 168 18.79 -7.01 6.11
CA HIS A 168 19.61 -6.45 7.20
C HIS A 168 20.11 -5.02 6.92
N ASN A 169 19.35 -4.24 6.15
CA ASN A 169 19.61 -2.83 5.88
C ASN A 169 18.29 -2.10 5.58
N VAL A 170 18.31 -0.77 5.70
CA VAL A 170 17.15 0.11 5.45
C VAL A 170 17.47 1.17 4.40
N LYS A 171 18.47 0.91 3.55
CA LYS A 171 18.98 1.87 2.57
C LYS A 171 17.91 2.27 1.57
N GLY A 172 17.65 3.58 1.49
CA GLY A 172 16.64 4.14 0.58
C GLY A 172 15.20 4.14 1.12
N LEU A 173 14.98 3.69 2.36
CA LEU A 173 13.69 3.86 3.05
C LEU A 173 13.56 5.27 3.64
N SER A 174 12.45 5.95 3.37
CA SER A 174 12.17 7.30 3.85
C SER A 174 11.70 7.27 5.30
N PHE A 175 12.43 7.94 6.19
CA PHE A 175 11.99 8.15 7.57
C PHE A 175 10.62 8.85 7.64
N VAL A 176 10.37 9.82 6.75
CA VAL A 176 9.10 10.56 6.67
C VAL A 176 7.93 9.65 6.33
N LEU A 177 8.14 8.63 5.49
CA LEU A 177 7.11 7.62 5.19
C LEU A 177 6.71 6.88 6.47
N ILE A 178 7.68 6.30 7.18
CA ILE A 178 7.41 5.50 8.38
C ILE A 178 6.83 6.35 9.50
N ALA A 179 7.32 7.58 9.69
CA ALA A 179 6.74 8.52 10.65
C ALA A 179 5.27 8.85 10.30
N SER A 180 4.94 8.99 9.01
CA SER A 180 3.55 9.25 8.59
C SER A 180 2.61 8.08 8.86
N TRP A 181 3.09 6.84 8.73
CA TRP A 181 2.33 5.64 9.08
C TRP A 181 2.05 5.61 10.57
N PHE A 182 3.10 5.74 11.40
CA PHE A 182 2.96 5.72 12.85
C PHE A 182 1.97 6.79 13.35
N VAL A 183 2.12 8.03 12.88
CA VAL A 183 1.23 9.14 13.27
C VAL A 183 -0.21 8.86 12.82
N GLY A 184 -0.39 8.36 11.59
CA GLY A 184 -1.69 8.04 11.03
C GLY A 184 -2.39 6.93 11.80
N ASP A 185 -1.72 5.80 12.02
CA ASP A 185 -2.26 4.63 12.69
C ASP A 185 -2.48 4.89 14.18
N PHE A 186 -1.66 5.73 14.81
CA PHE A 186 -1.87 6.18 16.19
C PHE A 186 -3.15 7.00 16.32
N ALA A 187 -3.30 8.03 15.48
CA ALA A 187 -4.49 8.87 15.46
C ALA A 187 -5.76 8.05 15.14
N LYS A 188 -5.67 7.13 14.19
CA LYS A 188 -6.77 6.24 13.78
C LYS A 188 -7.21 5.31 14.90
N THR A 189 -6.25 4.70 15.62
CA THR A 189 -6.53 3.81 16.74
C THR A 189 -7.19 4.56 17.90
N LEU A 190 -6.71 5.77 18.23
CA LEU A 190 -7.36 6.63 19.22
C LEU A 190 -8.78 6.99 18.81
N TYR A 191 -8.98 7.35 17.54
CA TYR A 191 -10.31 7.65 17.01
C TYR A 191 -11.27 6.47 17.18
N PHE A 192 -10.84 5.24 16.87
CA PHE A 192 -11.66 4.04 17.05
C PHE A 192 -12.00 3.77 18.52
N TYR A 193 -11.04 3.98 19.43
CA TYR A 193 -11.26 3.82 20.86
C TYR A 193 -12.29 4.82 21.40
N PHE A 194 -12.14 6.11 21.10
CA PHE A 194 -13.05 7.15 21.59
C PHE A 194 -14.42 7.15 20.92
N SER A 195 -14.50 6.70 19.66
CA SER A 195 -15.78 6.62 18.93
C SER A 195 -16.61 5.39 19.29
N GLY A 196 -16.14 4.53 20.20
CA GLY A 196 -16.81 3.28 20.54
C GLY A 196 -16.92 2.32 19.36
N ALA A 197 -15.93 2.34 18.45
CA ALA A 197 -15.92 1.46 17.29
C ALA A 197 -15.82 -0.01 17.72
N PRO A 198 -16.30 -0.96 16.88
CA PRO A 198 -16.20 -2.38 17.19
C PRO A 198 -14.75 -2.80 17.51
N VAL A 199 -14.61 -3.76 18.43
CA VAL A 199 -13.29 -4.18 18.98
C VAL A 199 -12.32 -4.63 17.87
N GLN A 200 -12.81 -5.15 16.75
CA GLN A 200 -11.97 -5.57 15.62
C GLN A 200 -11.12 -4.41 15.06
N PHE A 201 -11.67 -3.19 15.02
CA PHE A 201 -10.97 -2.00 14.50
C PHE A 201 -9.81 -1.60 15.42
N ILE A 202 -10.02 -1.69 16.73
CA ILE A 202 -9.00 -1.37 17.74
C ILE A 202 -7.88 -2.41 17.69
N ILE A 203 -8.20 -3.70 17.56
CA ILE A 203 -7.20 -4.77 17.41
C ILE A 203 -6.35 -4.57 16.16
N CYS A 204 -6.97 -4.23 15.01
CA CYS A 204 -6.25 -3.95 13.77
C CYS A 204 -5.31 -2.75 13.94
N GLY A 205 -5.78 -1.65 14.52
CA GLY A 205 -4.97 -0.46 14.76
C GLY A 205 -3.80 -0.70 15.73
N ALA A 206 -4.03 -1.47 16.79
CA ALA A 206 -2.97 -1.87 17.71
C ALA A 206 -1.91 -2.74 17.02
N PHE A 207 -2.33 -3.67 16.16
CA PHE A 207 -1.40 -4.48 15.36
C PHE A 207 -0.55 -3.61 14.42
N GLN A 208 -1.16 -2.66 13.72
CA GLN A 208 -0.44 -1.72 12.85
C GLN A 208 0.62 -0.93 13.63
N LEU A 209 0.27 -0.40 14.80
CA LEU A 209 1.21 0.33 15.66
C LEU A 209 2.39 -0.53 16.12
N ILE A 210 2.15 -1.80 16.45
CA ILE A 210 3.24 -2.73 16.82
C ILE A 210 4.19 -2.91 15.63
N VAL A 211 3.65 -3.09 14.43
CA VAL A 211 4.46 -3.22 13.20
C VAL A 211 5.25 -1.94 12.91
N ASP A 212 4.64 -0.77 13.05
CA ASP A 212 5.31 0.52 12.85
C ASP A 212 6.43 0.77 13.84
N VAL A 213 6.24 0.41 15.11
CA VAL A 213 7.30 0.46 16.13
C VAL A 213 8.44 -0.48 15.75
N ALA A 214 8.14 -1.68 15.25
CA ALA A 214 9.16 -2.63 14.81
C ALA A 214 9.95 -2.13 13.58
N ILE A 215 9.30 -1.49 12.60
CA ILE A 215 9.97 -0.88 11.45
C ILE A 215 10.82 0.33 11.89
N THR A 216 10.28 1.15 12.80
CA THR A 216 11.01 2.29 13.38
C THR A 216 12.25 1.82 14.11
N TYR A 217 12.16 0.73 14.88
CA TYR A 217 13.33 0.08 15.48
C TYR A 217 14.36 -0.31 14.41
N GLN A 218 13.96 -1.00 13.34
CA GLN A 218 14.89 -1.35 12.26
C GLN A 218 15.56 -0.13 11.63
N LEU A 219 14.86 1.00 11.48
CA LEU A 219 15.43 2.24 10.94
C LEU A 219 16.59 2.82 11.78
N PHE A 220 16.56 2.62 13.10
CA PHE A 220 17.61 3.11 14.01
C PHE A 220 18.80 2.14 14.15
N PHE A 221 18.56 0.84 14.04
CA PHE A 221 19.59 -0.18 14.31
C PHE A 221 20.22 -0.77 13.06
N TYR A 222 19.57 -0.71 11.90
CA TYR A 222 20.13 -1.26 10.67
C TYR A 222 20.96 -0.22 9.91
N PRO A 223 21.99 -0.66 9.15
CA PRO A 223 22.75 0.21 8.28
C PRO A 223 21.87 0.94 7.25
N GLN A 224 22.18 2.22 7.03
CA GLN A 224 21.53 3.10 6.04
C GLN A 224 22.28 3.15 4.71
#